data_AF-A0A7Y1UDQ2-F1
#
_entry.id   AF-A0A7Y1UDQ2-F1
#
_cell.length_a   1.000
_cell.length_b   1.000
_cell.length_c   1.000
_cell.angle_alpha   90.00
_cell.angle_beta   90.00
_cell.angle_gamma   90.00
#
_symmetry.space_group_name_H-M   'P 1'
#
loop_
_entity.id
_entity.type
_entity.pdbx_description
1 polymer ?
#
loop_
_entity_poly.entity_id
_entity_poly.type
_entity_poly.pdbx_seq_one_letter_code
_entity_poly.pdbx_strand_id
1 'polypeptide(L)'
;MPAFKFPKLELNQWKDTRDSIRTVAKIMGLVRQSFTQKQKHWYHVNVRPSINGFSTTLLHQHHNHIFELEYNFHQHQLIVKDYSGNQYGIGINEKTESDFAQEVADAVKTICGEEPALDDATKNSNLVLMYNEEHAMNYYYAFLEISTVFNAFKHSFKEETSQVQLWPDHFDLALLWFSGRKVDGVDVNDEENADEQMNFGFSTGDESIPEAYIYITAYPLPDEMK
;
A
#
# COMPACT_ATOMS: atom_id res chain seq x y z
N MET A 1 -0.28 -23.71 -17.73
CA MET A 1 0.43 -22.62 -17.02
C MET A 1 1.57 -23.27 -16.25
N PRO A 2 2.79 -22.71 -16.23
CA PRO A 2 3.84 -23.22 -15.34
C PRO A 2 3.34 -23.15 -13.89
N ALA A 3 3.74 -24.11 -13.07
CA ALA A 3 3.39 -24.11 -11.65
C ALA A 3 4.08 -22.90 -10.99
N PHE A 4 3.29 -21.94 -10.49
CA PHE A 4 3.82 -20.84 -9.68
C PHE A 4 4.41 -21.41 -8.39
N LYS A 5 5.70 -21.17 -8.17
CA LYS A 5 6.37 -21.55 -6.93
C LYS A 5 6.54 -20.30 -6.08
N PHE A 6 5.57 -20.06 -5.21
CA PHE A 6 5.65 -18.97 -4.24
C PHE A 6 6.71 -19.26 -3.16
N PRO A 7 7.42 -18.23 -2.67
CA PRO A 7 8.23 -18.36 -1.48
C PRO A 7 7.33 -18.62 -0.26
N LYS A 8 7.88 -19.26 0.76
CA LYS A 8 7.18 -19.41 2.04
C LYS A 8 7.24 -18.08 2.79
N LEU A 9 6.08 -17.55 3.15
CA LEU A 9 5.93 -16.33 3.96
C LEU A 9 5.22 -16.72 5.26
N GLU A 10 5.99 -17.32 6.18
CA GLU A 10 5.53 -17.66 7.54
C GLU A 10 5.76 -16.43 8.42
N LEU A 11 4.70 -15.79 8.93
CA LEU A 11 4.81 -14.48 9.58
C LEU A 11 5.89 -14.43 10.67
N ASN A 12 6.02 -15.48 11.48
CA ASN A 12 7.02 -15.55 12.56
C ASN A 12 8.48 -15.50 12.07
N GLN A 13 8.77 -15.81 10.81
CA GLN A 13 10.12 -15.81 10.24
C GLN A 13 10.55 -14.42 9.73
N TRP A 14 9.59 -13.54 9.39
CA TRP A 14 9.91 -12.27 8.74
C TRP A 14 9.11 -11.07 9.26
N LYS A 15 8.38 -11.23 10.37
CA LYS A 15 7.51 -10.21 10.98
C LYS A 15 8.16 -8.84 11.06
N ASP A 16 9.40 -8.77 11.52
CA ASP A 16 10.13 -7.52 11.70
C ASP A 16 10.36 -6.79 10.35
N THR A 17 10.73 -7.55 9.32
CA THR A 17 10.87 -7.03 7.95
C THR A 17 9.51 -6.64 7.37
N ARG A 18 8.47 -7.45 7.59
CA ARG A 18 7.10 -7.16 7.17
C ARG A 18 6.61 -5.84 7.75
N ASP A 19 6.78 -5.66 9.06
CA ASP A 19 6.33 -4.47 9.76
C ASP A 19 7.14 -3.24 9.35
N SER A 20 8.44 -3.40 9.07
CA SER A 20 9.25 -2.30 8.53
C SER A 20 8.80 -1.88 7.12
N ILE A 21 8.48 -2.83 6.23
CA ILE A 21 7.93 -2.53 4.90
C ILE A 21 6.53 -1.89 5.04
N ARG A 22 5.71 -2.36 5.98
CA ARG A 22 4.41 -1.76 6.31
C ARG A 22 4.57 -0.30 6.74
N THR A 23 5.55 0.01 7.59
CA THR A 23 5.85 1.38 7.99
C THR A 23 6.23 2.26 6.79
N VAL A 24 7.01 1.74 5.84
CA VAL A 24 7.29 2.47 4.59
C VAL A 24 6.01 2.75 3.80
N ALA A 25 5.16 1.73 3.61
CA ALA A 25 3.89 1.89 2.91
C ALA A 25 2.98 2.91 3.61
N LYS A 26 2.96 2.92 4.95
CA LYS A 26 2.18 3.87 5.76
C LYS A 26 2.65 5.30 5.55
N ILE A 27 3.95 5.54 5.63
CA ILE A 27 4.53 6.88 5.40
C ILE A 27 4.26 7.34 3.97
N MET A 28 4.42 6.45 2.98
CA MET A 28 4.04 6.77 1.59
C MET A 28 2.57 7.13 1.44
N GLY A 29 1.67 6.44 2.16
CA GLY A 29 0.24 6.73 2.20
C GLY A 29 -0.06 8.12 2.78
N LEU A 30 0.60 8.50 3.88
CA LEU A 30 0.48 9.83 4.50
C LEU A 30 1.00 10.95 3.57
N VAL A 31 2.13 10.73 2.90
CA VAL A 31 2.64 11.66 1.89
C VAL A 31 1.61 11.79 0.77
N ARG A 32 1.13 10.68 0.22
CA ARG A 32 0.12 10.71 -0.85
C ARG A 32 -1.15 11.46 -0.42
N GLN A 33 -1.61 11.23 0.80
CA GLN A 33 -2.76 11.92 1.39
C GLN A 33 -2.55 13.44 1.45
N SER A 34 -1.33 13.89 1.74
CA SER A 34 -0.97 15.31 1.79
C SER A 34 -1.06 16.00 0.44
N PHE A 35 -0.77 15.28 -0.64
CA PHE A 35 -0.68 15.81 -2.01
C PHE A 35 -1.81 15.37 -2.93
N THR A 36 -2.84 14.70 -2.39
CA THR A 36 -3.99 14.20 -3.17
C THR A 36 -5.27 14.63 -2.49
N GLN A 37 -6.17 15.29 -3.23
CA GLN A 37 -7.52 15.59 -2.72
C GLN A 37 -8.22 14.31 -2.28
N LYS A 38 -9.01 14.37 -1.21
CA LYS A 38 -9.82 13.24 -0.73
C LYS A 38 -10.57 12.60 -1.90
N GLN A 39 -10.29 11.31 -2.13
CA GLN A 39 -10.94 10.50 -3.16
C GLN A 39 -11.90 9.51 -2.52
N LYS A 40 -12.92 9.10 -3.30
CA LYS A 40 -13.86 8.03 -2.95
C LYS A 40 -13.14 6.78 -2.45
N HIS A 41 -13.77 6.04 -1.53
CA HIS A 41 -13.25 4.78 -0.98
C HIS A 41 -11.82 4.91 -0.45
N TRP A 42 -11.47 6.08 0.09
CA TRP A 42 -10.13 6.37 0.60
C TRP A 42 -8.98 6.18 -0.42
N TYR A 43 -9.24 6.24 -1.74
CA TYR A 43 -8.22 5.95 -2.77
C TYR A 43 -7.01 6.90 -2.81
N HIS A 44 -7.03 7.95 -2.01
CA HIS A 44 -5.95 8.93 -1.84
C HIS A 44 -4.92 8.54 -0.76
N VAL A 45 -5.14 7.46 0.00
CA VAL A 45 -4.21 7.04 1.08
C VAL A 45 -3.46 5.73 0.79
N ASN A 46 -3.83 4.98 -0.26
CA ASN A 46 -3.17 3.73 -0.62
C ASN A 46 -1.89 3.91 -1.45
N VAL A 47 -1.13 2.84 -1.62
CA VAL A 47 -0.04 2.75 -2.62
C VAL A 47 -0.35 1.66 -3.64
N ARG A 48 0.26 1.73 -4.82
CA ARG A 48 -0.07 0.84 -5.94
C ARG A 48 1.15 0.00 -6.35
N PRO A 49 0.95 -1.23 -6.85
CA PRO A 49 2.04 -2.00 -7.42
C PRO A 49 2.78 -1.24 -8.52
N SER A 50 4.11 -1.33 -8.53
CA SER A 50 4.98 -0.86 -9.60
C SER A 50 6.01 -1.94 -9.94
N ILE A 51 6.76 -1.75 -11.02
CA ILE A 51 7.75 -2.74 -11.46
C ILE A 51 8.85 -2.98 -10.43
N ASN A 52 9.15 -2.02 -9.56
CA ASN A 52 10.20 -2.13 -8.55
C ASN A 52 9.68 -2.47 -7.15
N GLY A 53 8.35 -2.49 -6.96
CA GLY A 53 7.73 -2.60 -5.65
C GLY A 53 6.36 -1.94 -5.63
N PHE A 54 6.23 -0.84 -4.90
CA PHE A 54 5.00 -0.06 -4.87
C PHE A 54 5.28 1.44 -4.93
N SER A 55 4.34 2.19 -5.50
CA SER A 55 4.43 3.60 -5.79
C SER A 55 3.18 4.36 -5.33
N THR A 56 3.36 5.62 -4.94
CA THR A 56 2.25 6.56 -4.73
C THR A 56 1.56 6.95 -6.04
N THR A 57 2.14 6.59 -7.18
CA THR A 57 1.89 7.15 -8.50
C THR A 57 2.14 8.67 -8.54
N LEU A 58 1.76 9.32 -9.64
CA LEU A 58 1.97 10.75 -9.83
C LEU A 58 1.28 11.56 -8.73
N LEU A 59 2.09 12.29 -7.98
CA LEU A 59 1.69 13.34 -7.08
C LEU A 59 1.92 14.69 -7.73
N HIS A 60 1.06 15.65 -7.41
CA HIS A 60 1.11 16.99 -7.98
C HIS A 60 1.12 18.02 -6.87
N GLN A 61 2.14 18.87 -6.87
CA GLN A 61 2.14 20.13 -6.16
C GLN A 61 2.12 21.28 -7.17
N HIS A 62 1.53 22.42 -6.80
CA HIS A 62 1.30 23.58 -7.68
C HIS A 62 2.46 23.90 -8.64
N HIS A 63 2.15 24.44 -9.83
CA HIS A 63 3.13 24.98 -10.79
C HIS A 63 4.26 24.00 -11.20
N ASN A 64 3.90 22.84 -11.74
CA ASN A 64 4.82 21.84 -12.33
C ASN A 64 5.70 21.07 -11.34
N HIS A 65 5.33 20.91 -10.08
CA HIS A 65 6.04 20.00 -9.18
C HIS A 65 5.36 18.62 -9.22
N ILE A 66 5.66 17.87 -10.29
CA ILE A 66 5.19 16.49 -10.47
C ILE A 66 6.27 15.56 -9.93
N PHE A 67 5.90 14.73 -8.96
CA PHE A 67 6.81 13.81 -8.30
C PHE A 67 6.11 12.51 -7.92
N GLU A 68 6.89 11.50 -7.56
CA GLU A 68 6.37 10.24 -7.03
C GLU A 68 7.31 9.69 -5.97
N LEU A 69 6.74 8.89 -5.08
CA LEU A 69 7.48 8.04 -4.17
C LEU A 69 7.33 6.59 -4.66
N GLU A 70 8.46 5.89 -4.78
CA GLU A 70 8.49 4.48 -5.12
C GLU A 70 9.39 3.74 -4.14
N TYR A 71 8.86 2.71 -3.48
CA TYR A 71 9.70 1.78 -2.74
C TYR A 71 10.28 0.74 -3.71
N ASN A 72 11.61 0.72 -3.83
CA ASN A 72 12.33 -0.14 -4.74
C ASN A 72 12.97 -1.30 -3.96
N PHE A 73 12.45 -2.52 -4.16
CA PHE A 73 12.94 -3.72 -3.49
C PHE A 73 14.32 -4.17 -3.96
N HIS A 74 14.73 -3.83 -5.18
CA HIS A 74 16.08 -4.17 -5.66
C HIS A 74 17.15 -3.24 -5.07
N GLN A 75 16.80 -1.99 -4.78
CA GLN A 75 17.69 -1.02 -4.15
C GLN A 75 17.54 -0.97 -2.63
N HIS A 76 16.51 -1.63 -2.08
CA HIS A 76 16.14 -1.59 -0.66
C HIS A 76 15.95 -0.17 -0.12
N GLN A 77 15.40 0.71 -0.97
CA GLN A 77 15.27 2.15 -0.70
C GLN A 77 13.90 2.67 -1.10
N LEU A 78 13.42 3.66 -0.34
CA LEU A 78 12.35 4.54 -0.78
C LEU A 78 12.95 5.66 -1.63
N ILE A 79 12.50 5.77 -2.88
CA ILE A 79 12.96 6.76 -3.84
C ILE A 79 11.90 7.85 -3.99
N VAL A 80 12.27 9.09 -3.70
CA VAL A 80 11.49 10.29 -4.05
C VAL A 80 12.07 10.85 -5.33
N LYS A 81 11.28 10.99 -6.40
CA LYS A 81 11.76 11.47 -7.71
C LYS A 81 10.77 12.45 -8.36
N ASP A 82 11.30 13.42 -9.11
CA ASP A 82 10.49 14.34 -9.92
C ASP A 82 10.53 14.01 -11.42
N TYR A 83 9.66 14.69 -12.18
CA TYR A 83 9.60 14.59 -13.64
C TYR A 83 10.86 15.07 -14.37
N SER A 84 11.74 15.82 -13.71
CA SER A 84 13.00 16.34 -14.27
C SER A 84 14.16 15.35 -14.10
N GLY A 85 13.92 14.22 -13.43
CA GLY A 85 14.91 13.17 -13.19
C GLY A 85 15.72 13.37 -11.92
N ASN A 86 15.40 14.37 -11.08
CA ASN A 86 16.00 14.48 -9.75
C ASN A 86 15.44 13.36 -8.88
N GLN A 87 16.31 12.75 -8.06
CA GLN A 87 15.90 11.68 -7.15
C GLN A 87 16.68 11.73 -5.84
N TYR A 88 16.03 11.29 -4.78
CA TYR A 88 16.61 11.09 -3.46
C TYR A 88 16.22 9.70 -2.94
N GLY A 89 17.21 8.91 -2.52
CA GLY A 89 17.01 7.54 -2.05
C GLY A 89 17.24 7.41 -0.55
N ILE A 90 16.33 6.73 0.13
CA ILE A 90 16.31 6.61 1.60
C ILE A 90 16.31 5.13 1.98
N GLY A 91 17.34 4.68 2.68
CA GLY A 91 17.40 3.32 3.25
C GLY A 91 16.61 3.19 4.54
N ILE A 92 16.06 1.99 4.78
CA ILE A 92 15.22 1.67 5.96
C ILE A 92 16.07 1.33 7.21
N ASN A 93 17.22 0.69 7.01
CA ASN A 93 17.98 0.08 8.11
C ASN A 93 18.55 1.12 9.10
N GLU A 94 18.65 0.69 10.36
CA GLU A 94 19.34 1.38 11.46
C GLU A 94 18.69 2.70 11.91
N LYS A 95 17.36 2.84 11.73
CA LYS A 95 16.60 4.05 12.09
C LYS A 95 15.31 3.70 12.83
N THR A 96 14.80 4.65 13.60
CA THR A 96 13.41 4.58 14.09
C THR A 96 12.42 4.97 12.99
N GLU A 97 11.14 4.64 13.17
CA GLU A 97 10.06 5.13 12.33
C GLU A 97 10.04 6.66 12.28
N SER A 98 10.25 7.36 13.40
CA SER A 98 10.30 8.83 13.42
C SER A 98 11.44 9.39 12.58
N ASP A 99 12.64 8.82 12.68
CA ASP A 99 13.82 9.29 11.97
C ASP A 99 13.69 9.04 10.47
N PHE A 100 13.21 7.85 10.09
CA PHE A 100 12.90 7.53 8.69
C PHE A 100 11.81 8.45 8.13
N ALA A 101 10.74 8.69 8.89
CA ALA A 101 9.65 9.58 8.47
C ALA A 101 10.11 11.03 8.28
N GLN A 102 10.99 11.54 9.15
CA GLN A 102 11.58 12.86 9.01
C GLN A 102 12.43 12.97 7.74
N GLU A 103 13.27 11.97 7.46
CA GLU A 103 14.09 11.99 6.24
C GLU A 103 13.24 11.92 4.97
N VAL A 104 12.13 11.18 4.98
CA VAL A 104 11.16 11.20 3.87
C VAL A 104 10.54 12.58 3.71
N ALA A 105 10.12 13.22 4.80
CA ALA A 105 9.56 14.57 4.75
C ALA A 105 10.56 15.59 4.19
N ASP A 106 11.82 15.52 4.60
CA ASP A 106 12.89 16.39 4.12
C ASP A 106 13.19 16.17 2.64
N ALA A 107 13.20 14.91 2.17
CA ALA A 107 13.38 14.56 0.78
C ALA A 107 12.22 15.06 -0.09
N VAL A 108 10.97 14.89 0.37
CA VAL A 108 9.77 15.41 -0.30
C VAL A 108 9.84 16.93 -0.38
N LYS A 109 10.13 17.62 0.73
CA LYS A 109 10.30 19.07 0.77
C LYS A 109 11.40 19.56 -0.18
N THR A 110 12.49 18.82 -0.29
CA THR A 110 13.59 19.11 -1.22
C THR A 110 13.14 19.00 -2.67
N ILE A 111 12.37 17.97 -3.00
CA ILE A 111 11.95 17.66 -4.37
C ILE A 111 10.76 18.51 -4.84
N CYS A 112 9.73 18.68 -4.00
CA CYS A 112 8.49 19.35 -4.38
C CYS A 112 8.28 20.73 -3.72
N GLY A 113 9.16 21.13 -2.79
CA GLY A 113 9.11 22.43 -2.13
C GLY A 113 8.15 22.52 -0.94
N GLU A 114 7.46 21.44 -0.58
CA GLU A 114 6.47 21.42 0.50
C GLU A 114 6.65 20.21 1.42
N GLU A 115 6.43 20.43 2.72
CA GLU A 115 6.56 19.39 3.73
C GLU A 115 5.27 18.59 3.83
N PRO A 116 5.30 17.25 3.73
CA PRO A 116 4.10 16.43 3.87
C PRO A 116 3.53 16.50 5.29
N ALA A 117 2.21 16.42 5.40
CA ALA A 117 1.52 16.28 6.68
C ALA A 117 1.59 14.82 7.15
N LEU A 118 2.56 14.53 8.02
CA LEU A 118 2.64 13.24 8.74
C LEU A 118 1.88 13.31 10.07
N ASP A 119 1.30 12.19 10.50
CA ASP A 119 0.58 12.11 11.78
C ASP A 119 1.52 12.09 13.00
N ASP A 120 0.99 12.47 14.17
CA ASP A 120 1.77 12.55 15.40
C ASP A 120 2.27 11.18 15.88
N ALA A 121 1.54 10.10 15.60
CA ALA A 121 1.96 8.76 15.99
C ALA A 121 3.25 8.35 15.27
N THR A 122 3.36 8.66 13.98
CA THR A 122 4.53 8.43 13.13
C THR A 122 5.70 9.31 13.56
N LYS A 123 5.46 10.61 13.78
CA LYS A 123 6.49 11.58 14.18
C LYS A 123 7.12 11.28 15.55
N ASN A 124 6.38 10.62 16.44
CA ASN A 124 6.84 10.31 17.80
C ASN A 124 7.13 8.81 18.01
N SER A 125 7.12 8.00 16.95
CA SER A 125 7.32 6.55 17.04
C SER A 125 8.79 6.20 17.27
N ASN A 126 9.05 5.44 18.34
CA ASN A 126 10.35 4.87 18.64
C ASN A 126 10.53 3.44 18.09
N LEU A 127 9.63 3.00 17.21
CA LEU A 127 9.73 1.69 16.55
C LEU A 127 11.03 1.64 15.74
N VAL A 128 11.94 0.73 16.08
CA VAL A 128 13.18 0.50 15.31
C VAL A 128 12.85 -0.34 14.09
N LEU A 129 13.24 0.14 12.91
CA LEU A 129 13.02 -0.57 11.65
C LEU A 129 14.08 -1.64 11.47
N MET A 130 13.64 -2.89 11.38
CA MET A 130 14.47 -4.09 11.25
C MET A 130 14.16 -4.78 9.93
N TYR A 131 15.15 -4.83 9.04
CA TYR A 131 14.90 -5.22 7.65
C TYR A 131 15.94 -6.21 7.14
N ASN A 132 15.46 -7.37 6.70
CA ASN A 132 16.25 -8.39 6.02
C ASN A 132 15.93 -8.38 4.51
N GLU A 133 16.96 -8.12 3.70
CA GLU A 133 16.83 -7.99 2.24
C GLU A 133 16.29 -9.26 1.57
N GLU A 134 16.69 -10.45 2.03
CA GLU A 134 16.23 -11.74 1.47
C GLU A 134 14.73 -11.95 1.74
N HIS A 135 14.27 -11.70 2.96
CA HIS A 135 12.85 -11.77 3.31
C HIS A 135 12.02 -10.76 2.53
N ALA A 136 12.54 -9.54 2.36
CA ALA A 136 11.87 -8.51 1.56
C ALA A 136 11.75 -8.92 0.09
N MET A 137 12.79 -9.53 -0.50
CA MET A 137 12.74 -10.04 -1.87
C MET A 137 11.73 -11.19 -2.03
N ASN A 138 11.63 -12.08 -1.03
CA ASN A 138 10.60 -13.12 -1.04
C ASN A 138 9.18 -12.52 -1.04
N TYR A 139 8.92 -11.52 -0.20
CA TYR A 139 7.64 -10.81 -0.23
C TYR A 139 7.40 -10.14 -1.58
N TYR A 140 8.40 -9.44 -2.11
CA TYR A 140 8.30 -8.75 -3.40
C TYR A 140 7.94 -9.67 -4.56
N TYR A 141 8.55 -10.87 -4.65
CA TYR A 141 8.17 -11.85 -5.66
C TYR A 141 6.70 -12.30 -5.52
N ALA A 142 6.26 -12.61 -4.30
CA ALA A 142 4.86 -12.96 -4.07
C ALA A 142 3.91 -11.79 -4.41
N PHE A 143 4.26 -10.58 -4.00
CA PHE A 143 3.51 -9.35 -4.25
C PHE A 143 3.29 -9.09 -5.75
N LEU A 144 4.34 -9.20 -6.58
CA LEU A 144 4.22 -8.99 -8.03
C LEU A 144 3.37 -10.07 -8.71
N GLU A 145 3.56 -11.33 -8.33
CA GLU A 145 2.79 -12.45 -8.89
C GLU A 145 1.31 -12.34 -8.53
N ILE A 146 0.99 -12.08 -7.26
CA ILE A 146 -0.40 -11.88 -6.83
C ILE A 146 -1.01 -10.62 -7.45
N SER A 147 -0.25 -9.53 -7.57
CA SER A 147 -0.69 -8.32 -8.29
C SER A 147 -1.04 -8.63 -9.75
N THR A 148 -0.27 -9.50 -10.41
CA THR A 148 -0.54 -9.94 -11.78
C THR A 148 -1.81 -10.77 -11.86
N VAL A 149 -2.01 -11.69 -10.91
CA VAL A 149 -3.24 -12.49 -10.80
C VAL A 149 -4.46 -11.60 -10.57
N PHE A 150 -4.39 -10.64 -9.65
CA PHE A 150 -5.51 -9.72 -9.37
C PHE A 150 -5.82 -8.83 -10.57
N ASN A 151 -4.80 -8.32 -11.27
CA ASN A 151 -5.03 -7.56 -12.50
C ASN A 151 -5.66 -8.44 -13.60
N ALA A 152 -5.24 -9.69 -13.77
CA ALA A 152 -5.87 -10.60 -14.72
C ALA A 152 -7.32 -10.92 -14.31
N PHE A 153 -7.55 -11.21 -13.03
CA PHE A 153 -8.87 -11.52 -12.48
C PHE A 153 -9.85 -10.36 -12.66
N LYS A 154 -9.40 -9.12 -12.43
CA LYS A 154 -10.17 -7.88 -12.63
C LYS A 154 -10.86 -7.82 -14.00
N HIS A 155 -10.24 -8.33 -15.08
CA HIS A 155 -10.82 -8.33 -16.43
C HIS A 155 -12.06 -9.22 -16.59
N SER A 156 -12.32 -10.10 -15.61
CA SER A 156 -13.48 -10.99 -15.63
C SER A 156 -14.77 -10.28 -15.21
N PHE A 157 -14.66 -9.09 -14.62
CA PHE A 157 -15.80 -8.27 -14.19
C PHE A 157 -16.18 -7.26 -15.26
N LYS A 158 -17.50 -7.03 -15.42
CA LYS A 158 -18.01 -5.96 -16.29
C LYS A 158 -18.28 -4.68 -15.51
N GLU A 159 -18.55 -4.80 -14.21
CA GLU A 159 -18.85 -3.72 -13.29
C GLU A 159 -17.57 -3.00 -12.83
N GLU A 160 -17.77 -1.94 -12.05
CA GLU A 160 -16.67 -1.12 -11.52
C GLU A 160 -15.80 -1.94 -10.57
N THR A 161 -14.50 -1.77 -10.72
CA THR A 161 -13.48 -2.40 -9.86
C THR A 161 -12.40 -1.37 -9.51
N SER A 162 -11.85 -1.47 -8.31
CA SER A 162 -10.71 -0.63 -7.90
C SER A 162 -9.48 -0.93 -8.77
N GLN A 163 -8.46 -0.07 -8.67
CA GLN A 163 -7.12 -0.53 -9.01
C GLN A 163 -6.67 -1.59 -8.00
N VAL A 164 -5.75 -2.46 -8.40
CA VAL A 164 -5.03 -3.30 -7.43
C VAL A 164 -4.18 -2.38 -6.57
N GLN A 165 -4.35 -2.45 -5.25
CA GLN A 165 -3.80 -1.47 -4.33
C GLN A 165 -3.38 -2.11 -3.02
N LEU A 166 -2.30 -1.61 -2.42
CA LEU A 166 -1.81 -2.04 -1.11
C LEU A 166 -2.33 -1.05 -0.06
N TRP A 167 -3.04 -1.58 0.94
CA TRP A 167 -3.52 -0.81 2.08
C TRP A 167 -2.48 -0.82 3.20
N PRO A 168 -1.93 0.34 3.59
CA PRO A 168 -0.86 0.36 4.58
C PRO A 168 -1.26 -0.12 5.98
N ASP A 169 -2.49 0.12 6.42
CA ASP A 169 -2.91 -0.15 7.80
C ASP A 169 -2.85 -1.66 8.12
N HIS A 170 -3.50 -2.45 7.27
CA HIS A 170 -3.55 -3.92 7.39
C HIS A 170 -2.41 -4.62 6.64
N PHE A 171 -1.70 -3.90 5.77
CA PHE A 171 -0.63 -4.42 4.91
C PHE A 171 -1.07 -5.58 4.03
N ASP A 172 -2.19 -5.37 3.33
CA ASP A 172 -2.76 -6.33 2.42
C ASP A 172 -2.94 -5.71 1.03
N LEU A 173 -2.72 -6.54 0.01
CA LEU A 173 -3.00 -6.17 -1.37
C LEU A 173 -4.47 -6.48 -1.64
N ALA A 174 -5.22 -5.52 -2.17
CA ALA A 174 -6.66 -5.62 -2.36
C ALA A 174 -7.10 -5.25 -3.78
N LEU A 175 -8.18 -5.88 -4.19
CA LEU A 175 -9.00 -5.53 -5.36
C LEU A 175 -10.46 -5.50 -4.89
N LEU A 176 -11.11 -4.36 -5.05
CA LEU A 176 -12.53 -4.22 -4.74
C LEU A 176 -13.36 -4.30 -6.02
N TRP A 177 -14.49 -4.97 -5.94
CA TRP A 177 -15.55 -4.98 -6.94
C TRP A 177 -16.79 -4.33 -6.34
N PHE A 178 -17.48 -3.51 -7.13
CA PHE A 178 -18.68 -2.81 -6.72
C PHE A 178 -19.83 -3.17 -7.64
N SER A 179 -20.98 -3.53 -7.06
CA SER A 179 -22.17 -3.88 -7.86
C SER A 179 -22.89 -2.65 -8.43
N GLY A 180 -22.55 -1.45 -7.95
CA GLY A 180 -23.23 -0.19 -8.26
C GLY A 180 -24.49 0.06 -7.43
N ARG A 181 -24.84 -0.85 -6.51
CA ARG A 181 -25.95 -0.64 -5.55
C ARG A 181 -25.44 0.05 -4.29
N LYS A 182 -26.29 0.88 -3.70
CA LYS A 182 -26.08 1.42 -2.35
C LYS A 182 -26.63 0.46 -1.31
N VAL A 183 -26.03 0.48 -0.12
CA VAL A 183 -26.48 -0.32 1.03
C VAL A 183 -27.57 0.45 1.78
N ASP A 184 -28.74 -0.17 1.92
CA ASP A 184 -29.87 0.44 2.60
C ASP A 184 -29.57 0.71 4.08
N GLY A 185 -29.89 1.93 4.53
CA GLY A 185 -29.69 2.35 5.93
C GLY A 185 -28.26 2.77 6.28
N VAL A 186 -27.32 2.73 5.33
CA VAL A 186 -25.97 3.29 5.49
C VAL A 186 -25.95 4.72 4.93
N ASP A 187 -25.18 5.62 5.57
CA ASP A 187 -24.96 6.97 5.05
C ASP A 187 -24.30 6.88 3.67
N VAL A 188 -24.88 7.55 2.67
CA VAL A 188 -24.34 7.56 1.30
C VAL A 188 -22.95 8.20 1.18
N ASN A 189 -22.52 8.94 2.20
CA ASN A 189 -21.18 9.53 2.30
C ASN A 189 -20.18 8.66 3.08
N ASP A 190 -20.60 7.48 3.57
CA ASP A 190 -19.69 6.51 4.18
C ASP A 190 -18.83 5.86 3.09
N GLU A 191 -17.55 6.23 3.05
CA GLU A 191 -16.60 5.77 2.04
C GLU A 191 -16.36 4.26 2.05
N GLU A 192 -16.59 3.61 3.19
CA GLU A 192 -16.30 2.19 3.42
C GLU A 192 -17.52 1.32 3.13
N ASN A 193 -18.70 1.77 3.56
CA ASN A 193 -19.89 0.93 3.65
C ASN A 193 -21.08 1.39 2.79
N ALA A 194 -21.02 2.57 2.17
CA ALA A 194 -22.17 3.06 1.40
C ALA A 194 -22.47 2.22 0.16
N ASP A 195 -21.43 1.61 -0.44
CA ASP A 195 -21.52 0.85 -1.68
C ASP A 195 -21.47 -0.65 -1.42
N GLU A 196 -22.37 -1.38 -2.06
CA GLU A 196 -22.37 -2.84 -2.02
C GLU A 196 -21.16 -3.37 -2.80
N GLN A 197 -20.33 -4.15 -2.13
CA GLN A 197 -19.00 -4.48 -2.60
C GLN A 197 -18.54 -5.89 -2.21
N MET A 198 -17.54 -6.38 -2.95
CA MET A 198 -16.71 -7.51 -2.56
C MET A 198 -15.25 -7.09 -2.56
N ASN A 199 -14.52 -7.48 -1.53
CA ASN A 199 -13.07 -7.29 -1.45
C ASN A 199 -12.37 -8.63 -1.67
N PHE A 200 -11.41 -8.65 -2.58
CA PHE A 200 -10.49 -9.76 -2.82
C PHE A 200 -9.10 -9.31 -2.36
N GLY A 201 -8.60 -9.92 -1.29
CA GLY A 201 -7.38 -9.48 -0.65
C GLY A 201 -6.33 -10.58 -0.52
N PHE A 202 -5.08 -10.16 -0.40
CA PHE A 202 -3.93 -10.99 -0.10
C PHE A 202 -3.24 -10.44 1.15
N SER A 203 -3.25 -11.24 2.20
CA SER A 203 -2.59 -10.95 3.47
C SER A 203 -1.28 -11.73 3.58
N THR A 204 -0.28 -11.10 4.15
CA THR A 204 1.01 -11.71 4.50
C THR A 204 0.98 -12.54 5.79
N GLY A 205 -0.21 -12.78 6.33
CA GLY A 205 -0.42 -13.38 7.63
C GLY A 205 -0.65 -12.34 8.73
N ASP A 206 -1.35 -12.77 9.76
CA ASP A 206 -1.71 -12.00 10.95
C ASP A 206 -1.64 -12.89 12.22
N GLU A 207 -2.17 -12.38 13.34
CA GLU A 207 -2.14 -13.08 14.63
C GLU A 207 -3.01 -14.35 14.66
N SER A 208 -4.04 -14.42 13.79
CA SER A 208 -4.96 -15.56 13.70
C SER A 208 -4.51 -16.59 12.65
N ILE A 209 -4.05 -16.12 11.48
CA ILE A 209 -3.54 -16.96 10.40
C ILE A 209 -2.10 -16.53 10.10
N PRO A 210 -1.09 -17.29 10.57
CA PRO A 210 0.31 -16.89 10.44
C PRO A 210 0.90 -17.09 9.04
N GLU A 211 0.30 -17.95 8.22
CA GLU A 211 0.70 -18.12 6.82
C GLU A 211 0.09 -17.03 5.92
N ALA A 212 0.74 -16.70 4.80
CA ALA A 212 0.13 -15.83 3.80
C ALA A 212 -1.12 -16.48 3.15
N TYR A 213 -2.20 -15.72 2.98
CA TYR A 213 -3.48 -16.21 2.50
C TYR A 213 -4.20 -15.21 1.58
N ILE A 214 -5.07 -15.74 0.72
CA ILE A 214 -6.04 -14.94 -0.05
C ILE A 214 -7.38 -15.01 0.68
N TYR A 215 -8.05 -13.87 0.81
CA TYR A 215 -9.36 -13.78 1.41
C TYR A 215 -10.36 -13.10 0.48
N ILE A 216 -11.64 -13.37 0.73
CA ILE A 216 -12.75 -12.73 0.04
C ILE A 216 -13.76 -12.31 1.10
N THR A 217 -14.14 -11.03 1.09
CA THR A 217 -15.25 -10.54 1.92
C THR A 217 -16.33 -9.92 1.04
N ALA A 218 -17.56 -9.94 1.53
CA ALA A 218 -18.70 -9.28 0.90
C ALA A 218 -19.32 -8.33 1.90
N TYR A 219 -19.69 -7.13 1.42
CA TYR A 219 -20.41 -6.14 2.19
C TYR A 219 -21.63 -5.64 1.41
N PRO A 220 -22.84 -5.68 2.00
CA PRO A 220 -23.15 -6.33 3.26
C PRO A 220 -22.98 -7.84 3.14
N LEU A 221 -22.79 -8.52 4.28
CA LEU A 221 -22.71 -9.98 4.29
C LEU A 221 -24.04 -10.56 3.78
N PRO A 222 -24.04 -11.45 2.77
CA PRO A 222 -25.25 -12.10 2.28
C PRO A 222 -25.98 -12.84 3.41
N ASP A 223 -27.30 -12.84 3.38
CA ASP A 223 -28.11 -13.46 4.44
C ASP A 223 -27.84 -14.97 4.57
N GLU A 224 -27.47 -15.64 3.47
CA GLU A 224 -27.11 -17.07 3.44
C GLU A 224 -25.76 -17.38 4.09
N MET A 225 -24.94 -16.36 4.38
CA MET A 225 -23.62 -16.47 4.99
C MET A 225 -23.58 -15.94 6.44
N LYS A 226 -24.73 -15.53 7.00
CA LYS A 226 -24.86 -15.08 8.40
C LYS A 226 -25.04 -16.22 9.39
#